data_AF-A0A9D1F3N4-F1
#
_entry.id   AF-A0A9D1F3N4-F1
#
_cell.length_a   1.000
_cell.length_b   1.000
_cell.length_c   1.000
_cell.angle_alpha   90.00
_cell.angle_beta   90.00
_cell.angle_gamma   90.00
#
_symmetry.space_group_name_H-M   'P 1'
#
loop_
_entity.id
_entity.type
_entity.pdbx_description
1 polymer ?
#
loop_
_entity_poly.entity_id
_entity_poly.type
_entity_poly.pdbx_seq_one_letter_code
_entity_poly.pdbx_strand_id
1 'polypeptide(L)'
;MRFSRVATTMEAMEKKQLVTLNDALNLFQDLCEDIKDDQNVTADRLPAGDEDEAVTRLAWMCRTIVRMAGQLPVESIDRDRMQRLEKVEENVARISEQLEGVSAGLITLKGKEEQLRTTESQLEEALRKDKALKEECDRLEAVIREYREMKAPDLRTRKERLAQEKATLLSEYDALLNQCDQQEEDNTAYRDKICEQKARCETLKNTFAQMKENLEKLEEKYQQQQERYQELKDQLQRTDTSRRSLVEQIENLEQSLSRTDMESLRQLLGERTIEVQAREQEQKQMEDEIRQKEEALERLKETLGEKNKRAQEITWASEAEEKKARTSLELLETRMREAEARKQELLSQTVLQEKEAEQLEEWFRGLEAENYKDRLKNSQERLKILKTAQENLEDDLQYLQGLAGKDAEDKLREYREYFRDSIEKIANELDQYQKSYLIVTNIFENGGNGL
;
A
#
# COMPACT_ATOMS: atom_id res chain seq x y z
N MET A 1 111.11 -10.06 -6.10
CA MET A 1 111.46 -8.81 -6.78
C MET A 1 110.58 -7.67 -6.33
N ARG A 2 111.07 -6.90 -5.34
CA ARG A 2 110.50 -5.59 -4.97
C ARG A 2 111.43 -4.52 -5.53
N PHE A 3 111.07 -3.90 -6.64
CA PHE A 3 111.83 -2.82 -7.29
C PHE A 3 111.57 -1.47 -6.61
N SER A 4 111.79 -1.40 -5.29
CA SER A 4 111.41 -0.21 -4.51
C SER A 4 112.26 1.01 -4.82
N ARG A 5 113.56 0.86 -5.11
CA ARG A 5 114.42 1.99 -5.44
C ARG A 5 114.05 2.50 -6.82
N VAL A 6 113.91 1.60 -7.80
CA VAL A 6 113.49 1.93 -9.19
C VAL A 6 112.14 2.63 -9.23
N ALA A 7 111.16 2.14 -8.47
CA ALA A 7 109.84 2.78 -8.41
C ALA A 7 109.97 4.23 -7.90
N THR A 8 110.84 4.46 -6.92
CA THR A 8 111.09 5.78 -6.35
C THR A 8 111.84 6.70 -7.32
N THR A 9 112.85 6.20 -8.04
CA THR A 9 113.55 6.99 -9.07
C THR A 9 112.69 7.23 -10.30
N MET A 10 111.82 6.30 -10.70
CA MET A 10 110.84 6.52 -11.77
C MET A 10 109.84 7.60 -11.40
N GLU A 11 109.26 7.56 -10.19
CA GLU A 11 108.35 8.61 -9.70
C GLU A 11 109.04 9.98 -9.61
N ALA A 12 110.35 10.01 -9.30
CA ALA A 12 111.14 11.23 -9.27
C ALA A 12 111.46 11.76 -10.68
N MET A 13 111.70 10.88 -11.66
CA MET A 13 111.93 11.27 -13.06
C MET A 13 110.65 11.73 -13.75
N GLU A 14 109.50 11.11 -13.45
CA GLU A 14 108.19 11.47 -14.03
C GLU A 14 107.78 12.92 -13.68
N LYS A 15 108.36 13.47 -12.60
CA LYS A 15 108.18 14.85 -12.16
C LYS A 15 109.17 15.85 -12.79
N LYS A 16 110.15 15.41 -13.58
CA LYS A 16 111.14 16.28 -14.26
C LYS A 16 110.74 16.52 -15.73
N GLN A 17 110.88 17.76 -16.21
CA GLN A 17 110.54 18.12 -17.61
C GLN A 17 111.61 17.75 -18.65
N LEU A 18 112.87 17.56 -18.23
CA LEU A 18 113.97 17.11 -19.09
C LEU A 18 114.77 16.05 -18.34
N VAL A 19 114.83 14.85 -18.92
CA VAL A 19 115.57 13.71 -18.39
C VAL A 19 116.98 13.74 -18.95
N THR A 20 117.99 13.77 -18.07
CA THR A 20 119.40 13.73 -18.49
C THR A 20 119.89 12.28 -18.61
N LEU A 21 120.98 12.06 -19.35
CA LEU A 21 121.61 10.74 -19.46
C LEU A 21 121.99 10.17 -18.09
N ASN A 22 122.35 11.05 -17.15
CA ASN A 22 122.71 10.67 -15.78
C ASN A 22 121.47 10.21 -14.97
N ASP A 23 120.28 10.75 -15.24
CA ASP A 23 119.03 10.29 -14.63
C ASP A 23 118.67 8.88 -15.10
N ALA A 24 118.84 8.60 -16.40
CA ALA A 24 118.62 7.26 -16.95
C ALA A 24 119.65 6.25 -16.43
N LEU A 25 120.91 6.67 -16.25
CA LEU A 25 121.96 5.85 -15.65
C LEU A 25 121.68 5.55 -14.17
N ASN A 26 121.21 6.53 -13.40
CA ASN A 26 120.83 6.34 -11.99
C ASN A 26 119.65 5.38 -11.83
N LEU A 27 118.61 5.51 -12.66
CA LEU A 27 117.49 4.56 -12.69
C LEU A 27 117.97 3.13 -12.97
N PHE A 28 118.89 3.00 -13.92
CA PHE A 28 119.45 1.72 -14.30
C PHE A 28 120.37 1.13 -13.21
N GLN A 29 121.05 1.99 -12.45
CA GLN A 29 121.87 1.61 -11.31
C GLN A 29 121.01 1.14 -10.13
N ASP A 30 119.92 1.85 -9.84
CA ASP A 30 118.93 1.48 -8.83
C ASP A 30 118.25 0.15 -9.17
N LEU A 31 117.99 -0.10 -10.46
CA LEU A 31 117.47 -1.40 -10.94
C LEU A 31 118.46 -2.53 -10.68
N CYS A 32 119.75 -2.27 -10.90
CA CYS A 32 120.78 -3.26 -10.65
C CYS A 32 121.03 -3.48 -9.16
N GLU A 33 120.90 -2.46 -8.30
CA GLU A 33 120.97 -2.62 -6.86
C GLU A 33 119.75 -3.35 -6.29
N ASP A 34 118.54 -3.06 -6.77
CA ASP A 34 117.32 -3.78 -6.37
C ASP A 34 117.39 -5.28 -6.77
N ILE A 35 118.01 -5.60 -7.92
CA ILE A 35 118.25 -6.99 -8.33
C ILE A 35 119.38 -7.64 -7.50
N LYS A 36 120.42 -6.88 -7.15
CA LYS A 36 121.54 -7.34 -6.32
C LYS A 36 121.09 -7.71 -4.91
N ASP A 37 120.22 -6.90 -4.30
CA ASP A 37 119.68 -7.15 -2.95
C ASP A 37 118.77 -8.40 -2.91
N ASP A 38 118.05 -8.70 -4.00
CA ASP A 38 117.16 -9.87 -4.09
C ASP A 38 117.93 -11.19 -4.38
N GLN A 39 119.15 -11.13 -4.92
CA GLN A 39 119.94 -12.32 -5.35
C GLN A 39 121.29 -12.53 -4.63
N ASN A 40 121.70 -11.63 -3.73
CA ASN A 40 122.84 -11.80 -2.80
C ASN A 40 124.23 -12.04 -3.46
N VAL A 41 124.59 -11.22 -4.47
CA VAL A 41 125.89 -11.27 -5.16
C VAL A 41 126.68 -9.97 -4.96
N THR A 42 127.96 -10.04 -4.57
CA THR A 42 128.82 -8.87 -4.31
C THR A 42 129.35 -8.24 -5.59
N ALA A 43 129.13 -6.94 -5.77
CA ALA A 43 129.77 -6.10 -6.77
C ALA A 43 130.50 -4.95 -6.05
N ASP A 44 131.80 -4.78 -6.35
CA ASP A 44 132.71 -3.80 -5.76
C ASP A 44 132.35 -2.35 -6.14
N ARG A 45 132.66 -1.41 -5.23
CA ARG A 45 132.33 0.03 -5.38
C ARG A 45 133.12 0.70 -6.51
N LEU A 46 132.45 1.63 -7.18
CA LEU A 46 132.97 2.47 -8.27
C LEU A 46 133.96 3.54 -7.76
N PRO A 47 135.07 3.81 -8.47
CA PRO A 47 135.77 5.09 -8.40
C PRO A 47 135.13 6.13 -9.34
N ALA A 48 135.26 7.41 -9.00
CA ALA A 48 134.60 8.51 -9.70
C ALA A 48 135.35 8.98 -10.95
N GLY A 49 134.61 9.16 -12.05
CA GLY A 49 134.92 10.09 -13.14
C GLY A 49 135.56 9.51 -14.39
N ASP A 50 134.75 9.00 -15.34
CA ASP A 50 134.92 9.18 -16.79
C ASP A 50 133.68 8.64 -17.56
N GLU A 51 133.13 9.41 -18.51
CA GLU A 51 131.86 9.10 -19.20
C GLU A 51 131.97 7.99 -20.26
N ASP A 52 133.15 7.78 -20.87
CA ASP A 52 133.36 6.74 -21.90
C ASP A 52 133.43 5.31 -21.32
N GLU A 53 133.80 5.17 -20.03
CA GLU A 53 133.81 3.87 -19.35
C GLU A 53 132.39 3.45 -18.90
N ALA A 54 131.49 4.42 -18.71
CA ALA A 54 130.09 4.19 -18.35
C ALA A 54 129.30 3.52 -19.49
N VAL A 55 129.54 3.93 -20.75
CA VAL A 55 128.87 3.35 -21.93
C VAL A 55 129.31 1.91 -22.18
N THR A 56 130.60 1.61 -21.97
CA THR A 56 131.13 0.24 -22.12
C THR A 56 130.58 -0.69 -21.02
N ARG A 57 130.35 -0.19 -19.80
CA ARG A 57 129.76 -0.97 -18.70
C ARG A 57 128.23 -1.10 -18.79
N LEU A 58 127.52 -0.13 -19.38
CA LEU A 58 126.10 -0.27 -19.77
C LEU A 58 125.89 -1.46 -20.71
N ALA A 59 126.77 -1.62 -21.70
CA ALA A 59 126.73 -2.76 -22.62
C ALA A 59 127.03 -4.11 -21.95
N TRP A 60 127.74 -4.12 -20.81
CA TRP A 60 127.98 -5.32 -20.00
C TRP A 60 126.78 -5.63 -19.08
N MET A 61 126.22 -4.62 -18.43
CA MET A 61 125.05 -4.76 -17.54
C MET A 61 123.78 -5.16 -18.32
N CYS A 62 123.55 -4.61 -19.52
CA CYS A 62 122.48 -5.08 -20.41
C CYS A 62 122.65 -6.56 -20.80
N ARG A 63 123.89 -7.02 -21.02
CA ARG A 63 124.19 -8.44 -21.28
C ARG A 63 123.93 -9.32 -20.06
N THR A 64 124.15 -8.81 -18.85
CA THR A 64 123.85 -9.52 -17.60
C THR A 64 122.34 -9.60 -17.36
N ILE A 65 121.58 -8.55 -17.65
CA ILE A 65 120.09 -8.55 -17.55
C ILE A 65 119.47 -9.51 -18.58
N VAL A 66 119.95 -9.53 -19.82
CA VAL A 66 119.48 -10.51 -20.83
C VAL A 66 119.81 -11.95 -20.39
N ARG A 67 120.95 -12.17 -19.73
CA ARG A 67 121.32 -13.47 -19.18
C ARG A 67 120.44 -13.86 -17.98
N MET A 68 120.07 -12.91 -17.13
CA MET A 68 119.14 -13.10 -16.00
C MET A 68 117.69 -13.31 -16.46
N ALA A 69 117.24 -12.61 -17.51
CA ALA A 69 115.92 -12.79 -18.12
C ALA A 69 115.82 -14.14 -18.86
N GLY A 70 116.90 -14.61 -19.47
CA GLY A 70 117.01 -15.95 -20.09
C GLY A 70 117.10 -17.11 -19.09
N GLN A 71 117.20 -16.85 -17.78
CA GLN A 71 117.25 -17.84 -16.71
C GLN A 71 115.98 -17.88 -15.84
N LEU A 72 114.92 -17.15 -16.21
CA LEU A 72 113.62 -17.28 -15.55
C LEU A 72 112.94 -18.60 -15.97
N PRO A 73 112.61 -19.51 -15.03
CA PRO A 73 111.87 -20.71 -15.35
C PRO A 73 110.43 -20.32 -15.70
N VAL A 74 110.06 -20.46 -16.97
CA VAL A 74 108.70 -20.19 -17.50
C VAL A 74 107.63 -21.03 -16.79
N GLU A 75 108.02 -22.12 -16.12
CA GLU A 75 107.14 -23.11 -15.49
C GLU A 75 106.53 -22.65 -14.14
N SER A 76 107.06 -21.62 -13.46
CA SER A 76 106.52 -21.17 -12.17
C SER A 76 105.49 -20.04 -12.27
N ILE A 77 105.48 -19.28 -13.37
CA ILE A 77 104.54 -18.16 -13.58
C ILE A 77 103.17 -18.68 -14.07
N ASP A 78 103.15 -19.81 -14.79
CA ASP A 78 101.91 -20.45 -15.23
C ASP A 78 101.14 -21.11 -14.07
N ARG A 79 101.81 -21.66 -13.05
CA ARG A 79 101.13 -22.28 -11.89
C ARG A 79 100.39 -21.27 -11.02
N ASP A 80 101.00 -20.14 -10.70
CA ASP A 80 100.37 -19.11 -9.85
C ASP A 80 99.22 -18.41 -10.56
N ARG A 81 99.32 -18.22 -11.89
CA ARG A 81 98.20 -17.71 -12.70
C ARG A 81 97.07 -18.73 -12.82
N MET A 82 97.39 -20.00 -13.05
CA MET A 82 96.40 -21.09 -13.06
C MET A 82 95.67 -21.22 -11.73
N GLN A 83 96.37 -21.17 -10.59
CA GLN A 83 95.74 -21.19 -9.27
C GLN A 83 94.84 -19.98 -9.01
N ARG A 84 95.22 -18.78 -9.50
CA ARG A 84 94.36 -17.60 -9.42
C ARG A 84 93.13 -17.74 -10.31
N LEU A 85 93.27 -18.32 -11.50
CA LEU A 85 92.15 -18.59 -12.40
C LEU A 85 91.20 -19.66 -11.85
N GLU A 86 91.71 -20.78 -11.33
CA GLU A 86 90.91 -21.79 -10.62
C GLU A 86 90.13 -21.17 -9.46
N LYS A 87 90.77 -20.29 -8.68
CA LYS A 87 90.10 -19.59 -7.57
C LYS A 87 89.04 -18.60 -8.06
N VAL A 88 89.23 -17.99 -9.23
CA VAL A 88 88.20 -17.13 -9.86
C VAL A 88 87.06 -17.98 -10.40
N GLU A 89 87.34 -19.12 -11.02
CA GLU A 89 86.33 -20.07 -11.50
C GLU A 89 85.49 -20.64 -10.35
N GLU A 90 86.12 -21.05 -9.25
CA GLU A 90 85.41 -21.47 -8.02
C GLU A 90 84.52 -20.35 -7.47
N ASN A 91 85.01 -19.10 -7.45
CA ASN A 91 84.21 -17.97 -7.00
C ASN A 91 83.05 -17.66 -7.94
N VAL A 92 83.25 -17.76 -9.26
CA VAL A 92 82.20 -17.58 -10.26
C VAL A 92 81.14 -18.68 -10.14
N ALA A 93 81.55 -19.94 -9.99
CA ALA A 93 80.63 -21.06 -9.76
C ALA A 93 79.82 -20.87 -8.48
N ARG A 94 80.47 -20.46 -7.38
CA ARG A 94 79.79 -20.18 -6.10
C ARG A 94 78.80 -19.00 -6.22
N ILE A 95 79.16 -17.96 -6.95
CA ILE A 95 78.28 -16.80 -7.18
C ILE A 95 77.08 -17.22 -8.06
N SER A 96 77.29 -18.03 -9.10
CA SER A 96 76.21 -18.55 -9.94
C SER A 96 75.24 -19.41 -9.14
N GLU A 97 75.73 -20.31 -8.28
CA GLU A 97 74.87 -21.13 -7.41
C GLU A 97 74.06 -20.27 -6.42
N GLN A 98 74.68 -19.23 -5.85
CA GLN A 98 73.97 -18.25 -5.02
C GLN A 98 72.93 -17.45 -5.83
N LEU A 99 73.23 -17.09 -7.08
CA LEU A 99 72.31 -16.39 -7.96
C LEU A 99 71.11 -17.27 -8.36
N GLU A 100 71.34 -18.56 -8.59
CA GLU A 100 70.28 -19.56 -8.81
C GLU A 100 69.40 -19.71 -7.57
N GLY A 101 69.99 -19.79 -6.38
CA GLY A 101 69.25 -19.81 -5.11
C GLY A 101 68.39 -18.56 -4.89
N VAL A 102 68.93 -17.38 -5.19
CA VAL A 102 68.20 -16.10 -5.11
C VAL A 102 67.10 -16.03 -6.17
N SER A 103 67.34 -16.50 -7.39
CA SER A 103 66.34 -16.47 -8.47
C SER A 103 65.18 -17.43 -8.17
N ALA A 104 65.45 -18.64 -7.67
CA ALA A 104 64.42 -19.57 -7.20
C ALA A 104 63.63 -19.00 -6.01
N GLY A 105 64.30 -18.33 -5.09
CA GLY A 105 63.67 -17.60 -3.99
C GLY A 105 62.74 -16.48 -4.49
N LEU A 106 63.16 -15.73 -5.50
CA LEU A 106 62.41 -14.63 -6.10
C LEU A 106 61.17 -15.13 -6.87
N ILE A 107 61.26 -16.25 -7.57
CA ILE A 107 60.11 -16.92 -8.20
C ILE A 107 59.10 -17.35 -7.13
N THR A 108 59.58 -17.95 -6.03
CA THR A 108 58.71 -18.38 -4.92
C THR A 108 58.02 -17.20 -4.25
N LEU A 109 58.74 -16.08 -4.05
CA LEU A 109 58.17 -14.85 -3.49
C LEU A 109 57.14 -14.21 -4.42
N LYS A 110 57.40 -14.16 -5.73
CA LYS A 110 56.40 -13.71 -6.71
C LYS A 110 55.14 -14.57 -6.69
N GLY A 111 55.30 -15.89 -6.63
CA GLY A 111 54.15 -16.80 -6.50
C GLY A 111 53.33 -16.54 -5.23
N LYS A 112 53.98 -16.23 -4.11
CA LYS A 112 53.30 -15.84 -2.86
C LYS A 112 52.63 -14.46 -2.96
N GLU A 113 53.25 -13.48 -3.62
CA GLU A 113 52.65 -12.16 -3.85
C GLU A 113 51.37 -12.28 -4.68
N GLU A 114 51.40 -13.09 -5.73
CA GLU A 114 50.24 -13.32 -6.59
C GLU A 114 49.10 -14.02 -5.84
N GLN A 115 49.43 -15.04 -5.04
CA GLN A 115 48.48 -15.68 -4.12
C GLN A 115 47.87 -14.65 -3.15
N LEU A 116 48.69 -13.80 -2.53
CA LEU A 116 48.20 -12.75 -1.62
C LEU A 116 47.25 -11.78 -2.32
N ARG A 117 47.57 -11.33 -3.54
CA ARG A 117 46.68 -10.48 -4.33
C ARG A 117 45.34 -11.15 -4.63
N THR A 118 45.35 -12.44 -4.98
CA THR A 118 44.09 -13.19 -5.19
C THR A 118 43.26 -13.30 -3.91
N THR A 119 43.92 -13.56 -2.77
CA THR A 119 43.21 -13.63 -1.48
C THR A 119 42.69 -12.26 -1.04
N GLU A 120 43.42 -11.18 -1.30
CA GLU A 120 43.01 -9.81 -1.00
C GLU A 120 41.76 -9.44 -1.81
N SER A 121 41.76 -9.72 -3.12
CA SER A 121 40.60 -9.51 -3.98
C SER A 121 39.37 -10.32 -3.50
N GLN A 122 39.56 -11.59 -3.11
CA GLN A 122 38.48 -12.41 -2.56
C GLN A 122 37.95 -11.86 -1.22
N LEU A 123 38.84 -11.34 -0.37
CA LEU A 123 38.46 -10.75 0.92
C LEU A 123 37.66 -9.47 0.72
N GLU A 124 38.06 -8.62 -0.23
CA GLU A 124 37.31 -7.40 -0.60
C GLU A 124 35.92 -7.74 -1.13
N GLU A 125 35.79 -8.78 -1.96
CA GLU A 125 34.50 -9.24 -2.46
C GLU A 125 33.61 -9.79 -1.34
N ALA A 126 34.19 -10.57 -0.42
CA ALA A 126 33.48 -11.07 0.76
C ALA A 126 33.00 -9.93 1.67
N LEU A 127 33.83 -8.90 1.90
CA LEU A 127 33.47 -7.71 2.67
C LEU A 127 32.35 -6.90 2.00
N ARG A 128 32.34 -6.82 0.66
CA ARG A 128 31.22 -6.19 -0.06
C ARG A 128 29.92 -6.97 0.11
N LYS A 129 29.97 -8.30 0.02
CA LYS A 129 28.80 -9.18 0.23
C LYS A 129 28.27 -9.08 1.66
N ASP A 130 29.16 -9.04 2.65
CA ASP A 130 28.79 -8.91 4.07
C ASP A 130 28.12 -7.57 4.37
N LYS A 131 28.63 -6.47 3.80
CA LYS A 131 27.97 -5.15 3.89
C LYS A 131 26.58 -5.15 3.28
N ALA A 132 26.41 -5.75 2.10
CA ALA A 132 25.12 -5.83 1.43
C ALA A 132 24.10 -6.66 2.24
N LEU A 133 24.53 -7.79 2.82
CA LEU A 133 23.69 -8.60 3.70
C LEU A 133 23.27 -7.83 4.95
N LYS A 134 24.20 -7.08 5.55
CA LYS A 134 23.90 -6.26 6.73
C LYS A 134 22.86 -5.18 6.43
N GLU A 135 23.01 -4.48 5.31
CA GLU A 135 22.02 -3.48 4.87
C GLU A 135 20.63 -4.11 4.65
N GLU A 136 20.57 -5.33 4.11
CA GLU A 136 19.31 -6.04 3.91
C GLU A 136 18.69 -6.49 5.25
N CYS A 137 19.50 -6.97 6.19
CA CYS A 137 19.06 -7.25 7.56
C CYS A 137 18.49 -6.00 8.24
N ASP A 138 19.17 -4.86 8.16
CA ASP A 138 18.73 -3.59 8.76
C ASP A 138 17.39 -3.13 8.15
N ARG A 139 17.20 -3.29 6.83
CA ARG A 139 15.92 -3.02 6.15
C ARG A 139 14.80 -3.93 6.64
N LEU A 140 15.05 -5.23 6.72
CA LEU A 140 14.05 -6.19 7.20
C LEU A 140 13.67 -5.94 8.67
N GLU A 141 14.63 -5.57 9.52
CA GLU A 141 14.36 -5.18 10.91
C GLU A 141 13.47 -3.94 11.00
N ALA A 142 13.70 -2.93 10.14
CA ALA A 142 12.85 -1.75 10.08
C ALA A 142 11.41 -2.11 9.68
N VAL A 143 11.22 -2.97 8.68
CA VAL A 143 9.89 -3.45 8.25
C VAL A 143 9.20 -4.24 9.37
N ILE A 144 9.93 -5.14 10.05
CA ILE A 144 9.38 -5.91 11.18
C ILE A 144 8.94 -4.97 12.31
N ARG A 145 9.72 -3.92 12.58
CA ARG A 145 9.38 -2.92 13.60
C ARG A 145 8.11 -2.16 13.24
N GLU A 146 8.01 -1.66 12.00
CA GLU A 146 6.81 -0.99 11.50
C GLU A 146 5.56 -1.88 11.63
N TYR A 147 5.67 -3.15 11.23
CA TYR A 147 4.56 -4.09 11.36
C TYR A 147 4.15 -4.36 12.81
N ARG A 148 5.12 -4.45 13.73
CA ARG A 148 4.86 -4.69 15.15
C ARG A 148 4.27 -3.48 15.86
N GLU A 149 4.75 -2.28 15.53
CA GLU A 149 4.40 -1.05 16.25
C GLU A 149 3.17 -0.35 15.68
N MET A 150 2.94 -0.39 14.37
CA MET A 150 1.84 0.33 13.72
C MET A 150 0.75 -0.63 13.24
N LYS A 151 1.09 -1.56 12.36
CA LYS A 151 0.08 -2.38 11.67
C LYS A 151 -0.61 -3.39 12.58
N ALA A 152 0.13 -4.06 13.47
CA ALA A 152 -0.46 -5.07 14.35
C ALA A 152 -1.44 -4.47 15.39
N PRO A 153 -1.15 -3.34 16.06
CA PRO A 153 -2.11 -2.67 16.93
C PRO A 153 -3.33 -2.17 16.18
N ASP A 154 -3.17 -1.54 15.01
CA ASP A 154 -4.30 -1.06 14.21
C ASP A 154 -5.25 -2.19 13.81
N LEU A 155 -4.70 -3.34 13.41
CA LEU A 155 -5.49 -4.52 13.09
C LEU A 155 -6.20 -5.10 14.33
N ARG A 156 -5.59 -5.05 15.51
CA ARG A 156 -6.25 -5.46 16.77
C ARG A 156 -7.40 -4.54 17.12
N THR A 157 -7.19 -3.22 17.09
CA THR A 157 -8.21 -2.21 17.34
C THR A 157 -9.37 -2.36 16.36
N ARG A 158 -9.07 -2.56 15.07
CA ARG A 158 -10.10 -2.79 14.05
C ARG A 158 -10.88 -4.08 14.29
N LYS A 159 -10.20 -5.17 14.69
CA LYS A 159 -10.86 -6.43 15.03
C LYS A 159 -11.78 -6.28 16.24
N GLU A 160 -11.35 -5.57 17.29
CA GLU A 160 -12.14 -5.31 18.49
C GLU A 160 -13.38 -4.47 18.16
N ARG A 161 -13.22 -3.41 17.37
CA ARG A 161 -14.34 -2.58 16.89
C ARG A 161 -15.36 -3.40 16.10
N LEU A 162 -14.92 -4.21 15.15
CA LEU A 162 -15.81 -5.07 14.36
C LEU A 162 -16.51 -6.13 15.25
N ALA A 163 -15.84 -6.63 16.29
CA ALA A 163 -16.45 -7.55 17.24
C ALA A 163 -17.55 -6.86 18.09
N GLN A 164 -17.33 -5.61 18.49
CA GLN A 164 -18.33 -4.80 19.18
C GLN A 164 -19.53 -4.49 18.27
N GLU A 165 -19.29 -4.04 17.04
CA GLU A 165 -20.34 -3.78 16.04
C GLU A 165 -21.17 -5.04 15.74
N LYS A 166 -20.51 -6.22 15.67
CA LYS A 166 -21.23 -7.49 15.52
C LYS A 166 -22.11 -7.81 16.74
N ALA A 167 -21.60 -7.57 17.96
CA ALA A 167 -22.36 -7.83 19.18
C ALA A 167 -23.58 -6.90 19.31
N THR A 168 -23.45 -5.62 18.95
CA THR A 168 -24.58 -4.68 18.94
C THR A 168 -25.62 -5.08 17.91
N LEU A 169 -25.21 -5.44 16.69
CA LEU A 169 -26.13 -5.88 15.64
C LEU A 169 -26.88 -7.17 16.02
N LEU A 170 -26.21 -8.11 16.69
CA LEU A 170 -26.88 -9.32 17.21
C LEU A 170 -27.92 -8.98 18.28
N SER A 171 -27.58 -8.06 19.21
CA SER A 171 -28.53 -7.62 20.22
C SER A 171 -29.74 -6.88 19.63
N GLU A 172 -29.52 -6.07 18.59
CA GLU A 172 -30.60 -5.37 17.86
C GLU A 172 -31.48 -6.36 17.10
N TYR A 173 -30.87 -7.38 16.48
CA TYR A 173 -31.58 -8.46 15.80
C TYR A 173 -32.46 -9.26 16.78
N ASP A 174 -31.92 -9.65 17.94
CA ASP A 174 -32.67 -10.37 18.96
C ASP A 174 -33.83 -9.51 19.51
N ALA A 175 -33.63 -8.21 19.67
CA ALA A 175 -34.70 -7.29 20.09
C ALA A 175 -35.82 -7.19 19.04
N LEU A 176 -35.46 -7.11 17.75
CA LEU A 176 -36.42 -7.10 16.64
C LEU A 176 -37.18 -8.43 16.54
N LEU A 177 -36.50 -9.56 16.75
CA LEU A 177 -37.13 -10.88 16.75
C LEU A 177 -38.21 -10.97 17.83
N ASN A 178 -37.87 -10.59 19.06
CA ASN A 178 -38.82 -10.54 20.17
C ASN A 178 -40.00 -9.58 19.89
N GLN A 179 -39.76 -8.46 19.21
CA GLN A 179 -40.82 -7.54 18.82
C GLN A 179 -41.76 -8.16 17.77
N CYS A 180 -41.23 -8.91 16.80
CA CYS A 180 -42.04 -9.65 15.83
C CYS A 180 -42.90 -10.71 16.53
N ASP A 181 -42.32 -11.49 17.44
CA ASP A 181 -43.03 -12.53 18.20
C ASP A 181 -44.18 -11.90 19.00
N GLN A 182 -43.94 -10.78 19.69
CA GLN A 182 -44.98 -10.06 20.42
C GLN A 182 -46.10 -9.54 19.50
N GLN A 183 -45.76 -9.05 18.31
CA GLN A 183 -46.74 -8.60 17.33
C GLN A 183 -47.57 -9.76 16.78
N GLU A 184 -46.98 -10.93 16.60
CA GLU A 184 -47.72 -12.14 16.20
C GLU A 184 -48.72 -12.55 17.30
N GLU A 185 -48.29 -12.57 18.56
CA GLU A 185 -49.18 -12.82 19.70
C GLU A 185 -50.33 -11.81 19.76
N ASP A 186 -50.04 -10.51 19.66
CA ASP A 186 -51.07 -9.46 19.66
C ASP A 186 -52.06 -9.65 18.50
N ASN A 187 -51.56 -9.97 17.30
CA ASN A 187 -52.40 -10.24 16.14
C ASN A 187 -53.29 -11.47 16.33
N THR A 188 -52.79 -12.53 16.96
CA THR A 188 -53.64 -13.69 17.30
C THR A 188 -54.74 -13.30 18.29
N ALA A 189 -54.40 -12.53 19.33
CA ALA A 189 -55.39 -12.03 20.29
C ALA A 189 -56.45 -11.12 19.64
N TYR A 190 -56.06 -10.27 18.69
CA TYR A 190 -57.02 -9.45 17.92
C TYR A 190 -57.93 -10.31 17.04
N ARG A 191 -57.40 -11.35 16.39
CA ARG A 191 -58.22 -12.29 15.59
C ARG A 191 -59.24 -13.01 16.46
N ASP A 192 -58.85 -13.47 17.65
CA ASP A 192 -59.76 -14.13 18.58
C ASP A 192 -60.87 -13.19 19.04
N LYS A 193 -60.55 -11.94 19.41
CA LYS A 193 -61.56 -10.92 19.75
C LYS A 193 -62.53 -10.65 18.60
N ILE A 194 -62.05 -10.61 17.35
CA ILE A 194 -62.90 -10.43 16.18
C ILE A 194 -63.82 -11.65 15.98
N CYS A 195 -63.30 -12.87 16.16
CA CYS A 195 -64.10 -14.09 16.11
C CYS A 195 -65.21 -14.10 17.16
N GLU A 196 -64.90 -13.73 18.41
CA GLU A 196 -65.89 -13.60 19.49
C GLU A 196 -66.96 -12.56 19.16
N GLN A 197 -66.56 -11.38 18.67
CA GLN A 197 -67.52 -10.34 18.28
C GLN A 197 -68.42 -10.78 17.12
N LYS A 198 -67.87 -11.49 16.12
CA LYS A 198 -68.66 -12.06 15.02
C LYS A 198 -69.67 -13.08 15.54
N ALA A 199 -69.26 -13.98 16.44
CA ALA A 199 -70.15 -14.94 17.06
C ALA A 199 -71.28 -14.24 17.84
N ARG A 200 -70.95 -13.20 18.62
CA ARG A 200 -71.93 -12.39 19.34
C ARG A 200 -72.91 -11.69 18.39
N CYS A 201 -72.43 -11.07 17.31
CA CYS A 201 -73.29 -10.46 16.30
C CYS A 201 -74.23 -11.48 15.66
N GLU A 202 -73.75 -12.70 15.40
CA GLU A 202 -74.59 -13.76 14.82
C GLU A 202 -75.66 -14.24 15.79
N THR A 203 -75.34 -14.39 17.08
CA THR A 203 -76.35 -14.68 18.11
C THR A 203 -77.40 -13.58 18.20
N LEU A 204 -77.00 -12.30 18.16
CA LEU A 204 -77.92 -11.17 18.20
C LEU A 204 -78.84 -11.14 16.97
N LYS A 205 -78.32 -11.40 15.76
CA LYS A 205 -79.14 -11.52 14.55
C LYS A 205 -80.19 -12.62 14.68
N ASN A 206 -79.79 -13.79 15.19
CA ASN A 206 -80.73 -14.90 15.40
C ASN A 206 -81.82 -14.54 16.41
N THR A 207 -81.46 -13.87 17.52
CA THR A 207 -82.47 -13.39 18.49
C THR A 207 -83.39 -12.34 17.88
N PHE A 208 -82.88 -11.44 17.04
CA PHE A 208 -83.69 -10.43 16.37
C PHE A 208 -84.65 -11.05 15.36
N ALA A 209 -84.18 -12.05 14.60
CA ALA A 209 -85.03 -12.82 13.69
C ALA A 209 -86.18 -13.53 14.43
N GLN A 210 -85.89 -14.15 15.58
CA GLN A 210 -86.92 -14.77 16.43
C GLN A 210 -87.90 -13.74 17.00
N MET A 211 -87.42 -12.57 17.46
CA MET A 211 -88.29 -11.50 17.93
C MET A 211 -89.21 -10.99 16.82
N LYS A 212 -88.68 -10.84 15.60
CA LYS A 212 -89.46 -10.45 14.43
C LYS A 212 -90.55 -11.47 14.11
N GLU A 213 -90.23 -12.76 14.07
CA GLU A 213 -91.22 -13.82 13.84
C GLU A 213 -92.32 -13.82 14.94
N ASN A 214 -91.94 -13.57 16.19
CA ASN A 214 -92.90 -13.46 17.29
C ASN A 214 -93.81 -12.23 17.16
N LEU A 215 -93.27 -11.10 16.70
CA LEU A 215 -94.07 -9.89 16.41
C LEU A 215 -95.05 -10.14 15.26
N GLU A 216 -94.62 -10.76 14.16
CA GLU A 216 -95.48 -11.11 13.03
C GLU A 216 -96.65 -12.00 13.48
N LYS A 217 -96.37 -13.04 14.31
CA LYS A 217 -97.43 -13.88 14.91
C LYS A 217 -98.38 -13.12 15.84
N LEU A 218 -97.88 -12.10 16.54
CA LEU A 218 -98.70 -11.28 17.44
C LEU A 218 -99.59 -10.33 16.63
N GLU A 219 -99.07 -9.72 15.56
CA GLU A 219 -99.82 -8.91 14.62
C GLU A 219 -100.93 -9.73 13.95
N GLU A 220 -100.65 -10.95 13.50
CA GLU A 220 -101.67 -11.86 12.98
C GLU A 220 -102.79 -12.14 13.99
N LYS A 221 -102.43 -12.42 15.25
CA LYS A 221 -103.42 -12.63 16.33
C LYS A 221 -104.24 -11.38 16.61
N TYR A 222 -103.60 -10.21 16.61
CA TYR A 222 -104.27 -8.93 16.81
C TYR A 222 -105.26 -8.67 15.67
N GLN A 223 -104.86 -8.93 14.43
CA GLN A 223 -105.73 -8.79 13.25
C GLN A 223 -106.95 -9.72 13.35
N GLN A 224 -106.74 -10.99 13.71
CA GLN A 224 -107.84 -11.94 13.94
C GLN A 224 -108.77 -11.49 15.08
N GLN A 225 -108.22 -10.92 16.16
CA GLN A 225 -109.04 -10.36 17.23
C GLN A 225 -109.84 -9.14 16.76
N GLN A 226 -109.25 -8.28 15.95
CA GLN A 226 -109.91 -7.10 15.39
C GLN A 226 -111.04 -7.51 14.44
N GLU A 227 -110.84 -8.52 13.59
CA GLU A 227 -111.89 -9.12 12.75
C GLU A 227 -113.03 -9.67 13.61
N ARG A 228 -112.72 -10.48 14.63
CA ARG A 228 -113.74 -10.99 15.57
C ARG A 228 -114.48 -9.88 16.29
N TYR A 229 -113.78 -8.82 16.70
CA TYR A 229 -114.40 -7.67 17.34
C TYR A 229 -115.35 -6.94 16.37
N GLN A 230 -114.96 -6.81 15.10
CA GLN A 230 -115.82 -6.23 14.07
C GLN A 230 -117.04 -7.13 13.78
N GLU A 231 -116.88 -8.44 13.71
CA GLU A 231 -117.99 -9.39 13.61
C GLU A 231 -118.93 -9.29 14.81
N LEU A 232 -118.37 -9.21 16.03
CA LEU A 232 -119.16 -9.05 17.26
C LEU A 232 -119.90 -7.71 17.28
N LYS A 233 -119.27 -6.64 16.78
CA LYS A 233 -119.87 -5.32 16.62
C LYS A 233 -120.99 -5.34 15.59
N ASP A 234 -120.81 -6.03 14.46
CA ASP A 234 -121.83 -6.18 13.43
C ASP A 234 -122.99 -7.05 13.95
N GLN A 235 -122.70 -8.11 14.71
CA GLN A 235 -123.71 -8.90 15.43
C GLN A 235 -124.46 -8.03 16.43
N LEU A 236 -123.75 -7.23 17.23
CA LEU A 236 -124.34 -6.30 18.18
C LEU A 236 -125.26 -5.31 17.46
N GLN A 237 -124.81 -4.74 16.34
CA GLN A 237 -125.64 -3.85 15.50
C GLN A 237 -126.88 -4.56 14.95
N ARG A 238 -126.78 -5.81 14.50
CA ARG A 238 -127.94 -6.61 14.05
C ARG A 238 -128.89 -6.91 15.21
N THR A 239 -128.36 -7.24 16.39
CA THR A 239 -129.19 -7.40 17.59
C THR A 239 -129.77 -6.08 18.03
N ASP A 240 -129.09 -4.95 17.85
CA ASP A 240 -129.60 -3.62 18.17
C ASP A 240 -130.63 -3.15 17.15
N THR A 241 -130.52 -3.48 15.86
CA THR A 241 -131.58 -3.21 14.88
C THR A 241 -132.79 -4.11 15.12
N SER A 242 -132.57 -5.38 15.47
CA SER A 242 -133.64 -6.27 15.93
C SER A 242 -134.27 -5.77 17.23
N ARG A 243 -133.46 -5.32 18.19
CA ARG A 243 -133.90 -4.70 19.44
C ARG A 243 -134.65 -3.41 19.15
N ARG A 244 -134.19 -2.55 18.24
CA ARG A 244 -134.90 -1.33 17.82
C ARG A 244 -136.20 -1.63 17.10
N SER A 245 -136.28 -2.69 16.30
CA SER A 245 -137.53 -3.14 15.71
C SER A 245 -138.49 -3.70 16.76
N LEU A 246 -137.98 -4.45 17.74
CA LEU A 246 -138.74 -4.91 18.90
C LEU A 246 -139.13 -3.74 19.80
N VAL A 247 -138.27 -2.74 19.96
CA VAL A 247 -138.53 -1.50 20.67
C VAL A 247 -139.50 -0.63 19.87
N GLU A 248 -139.53 -0.65 18.53
CA GLU A 248 -140.59 -0.02 17.72
C GLU A 248 -141.92 -0.77 17.86
N GLN A 249 -141.88 -2.11 18.01
CA GLN A 249 -143.07 -2.90 18.33
C GLN A 249 -143.56 -2.59 19.75
N ILE A 250 -142.64 -2.47 20.71
CA ILE A 250 -142.90 -2.06 22.09
C ILE A 250 -143.31 -0.59 22.12
N GLU A 251 -142.75 0.31 21.33
CA GLU A 251 -143.10 1.74 21.22
C GLU A 251 -144.43 1.91 20.49
N ASN A 252 -144.81 1.04 19.56
CA ASN A 252 -146.20 0.99 19.07
C ASN A 252 -147.18 0.50 20.16
N LEU A 253 -146.71 -0.33 21.09
CA LEU A 253 -147.45 -0.78 22.29
C LEU A 253 -147.37 0.21 23.48
N GLU A 254 -146.37 1.07 23.54
CA GLU A 254 -146.13 2.09 24.56
C GLU A 254 -146.63 3.47 24.07
N GLN A 255 -146.80 3.69 22.77
CA GLN A 255 -147.60 4.78 22.20
C GLN A 255 -149.09 4.60 22.49
N SER A 256 -149.52 3.41 22.93
CA SER A 256 -150.81 3.21 23.59
C SER A 256 -150.77 3.45 25.11
N LEU A 257 -149.58 3.61 25.70
CA LEU A 257 -149.37 3.73 27.14
C LEU A 257 -148.24 4.74 27.46
N SER A 258 -148.57 6.02 27.25
CA SER A 258 -148.00 7.19 27.96
C SER A 258 -146.48 7.41 28.00
N ARG A 259 -146.05 8.44 27.27
CA ARG A 259 -145.42 9.68 27.79
C ARG A 259 -144.42 9.57 28.98
N THR A 260 -143.15 9.75 28.60
CA THR A 260 -142.14 10.70 29.15
C THR A 260 -141.39 10.38 30.45
N ASP A 261 -140.09 10.13 30.24
CA ASP A 261 -138.92 10.86 30.76
C ASP A 261 -138.58 10.79 32.26
N MET A 262 -137.83 9.74 32.61
CA MET A 262 -136.89 9.70 33.75
C MET A 262 -135.63 8.84 33.47
N GLU A 263 -135.54 8.18 32.32
CA GLU A 263 -134.37 7.37 31.88
C GLU A 263 -133.31 8.19 31.16
N SER A 264 -133.70 9.20 30.39
CA SER A 264 -132.81 10.12 29.66
C SER A 264 -131.82 10.84 30.58
N LEU A 265 -132.23 11.17 31.81
CA LEU A 265 -131.36 11.80 32.81
C LEU A 265 -130.43 10.82 33.56
N ARG A 266 -130.77 9.54 33.65
CA ARG A 266 -129.87 8.50 34.22
C ARG A 266 -128.85 8.03 33.19
N GLN A 267 -129.26 7.97 31.93
CA GLN A 267 -128.39 7.61 30.81
C GLN A 267 -127.30 8.68 30.59
N LEU A 268 -127.65 9.98 30.66
CA LEU A 268 -126.69 11.08 30.65
C LEU A 268 -125.71 11.04 31.84
N LEU A 269 -126.13 10.54 33.02
CA LEU A 269 -125.26 10.41 34.20
C LEU A 269 -124.32 9.19 34.10
N GLY A 270 -124.78 8.10 33.47
CA GLY A 270 -123.97 6.93 33.10
C GLY A 270 -122.94 7.23 32.01
N GLU A 271 -123.34 7.93 30.96
CA GLU A 271 -122.44 8.37 29.88
C GLU A 271 -121.36 9.31 30.40
N ARG A 272 -121.72 10.23 31.31
CA ARG A 272 -120.76 11.16 31.93
C ARG A 272 -119.79 10.46 32.90
N THR A 273 -120.19 9.37 33.54
CA THR A 273 -119.28 8.58 34.39
C THR A 273 -118.34 7.69 33.56
N ILE A 274 -118.81 7.16 32.43
CA ILE A 274 -117.96 6.45 31.46
C ILE A 274 -116.98 7.41 30.79
N GLU A 275 -117.42 8.63 30.44
CA GLU A 275 -116.55 9.66 29.85
C GLU A 275 -115.45 10.11 30.83
N VAL A 276 -115.77 10.24 32.13
CA VAL A 276 -114.77 10.52 33.16
C VAL A 276 -113.78 9.37 33.33
N GLN A 277 -114.24 8.11 33.34
CA GLN A 277 -113.35 6.94 33.42
C GLN A 277 -112.47 6.78 32.17
N ALA A 278 -112.99 7.09 30.98
CA ALA A 278 -112.22 7.09 29.74
C ALA A 278 -111.13 8.16 29.76
N ARG A 279 -111.46 9.39 30.22
CA ARG A 279 -110.46 10.46 30.37
C ARG A 279 -109.41 10.15 31.44
N GLU A 280 -109.76 9.48 32.53
CA GLU A 280 -108.78 9.02 33.53
C GLU A 280 -107.84 7.94 32.96
N GLN A 281 -108.34 7.05 32.09
CA GLN A 281 -107.50 6.07 31.40
C GLN A 281 -106.59 6.72 30.35
N GLU A 282 -107.11 7.66 29.56
CA GLU A 282 -106.30 8.45 28.62
C GLU A 282 -105.22 9.26 29.36
N GLN A 283 -105.56 9.85 30.51
CA GLN A 283 -104.60 10.58 31.33
C GLN A 283 -103.49 9.67 31.88
N LYS A 284 -103.83 8.47 32.35
CA LYS A 284 -102.82 7.48 32.78
C LYS A 284 -101.94 7.01 31.63
N GLN A 285 -102.51 6.77 30.45
CA GLN A 285 -101.73 6.41 29.27
C GLN A 285 -100.78 7.54 28.84
N MET A 286 -101.23 8.79 28.89
CA MET A 286 -100.39 9.96 28.62
C MET A 286 -99.27 10.11 29.67
N GLU A 287 -99.56 9.89 30.96
CA GLU A 287 -98.54 9.91 32.02
C GLU A 287 -97.50 8.79 31.84
N ASP A 288 -97.93 7.58 31.47
CA ASP A 288 -97.03 6.47 31.18
C ASP A 288 -96.19 6.73 29.91
N GLU A 289 -96.77 7.33 28.86
CA GLU A 289 -96.04 7.74 27.66
C GLU A 289 -95.00 8.83 27.95
N ILE A 290 -95.37 9.82 28.77
CA ILE A 290 -94.45 10.89 29.19
C ILE A 290 -93.29 10.27 29.95
N ARG A 291 -93.57 9.38 30.91
CA ARG A 291 -92.54 8.68 31.67
C ARG A 291 -91.62 7.85 30.78
N GLN A 292 -92.17 7.09 29.83
CA GLN A 292 -91.35 6.31 28.88
C GLN A 292 -90.48 7.22 28.00
N LYS A 293 -91.00 8.36 27.56
CA LYS A 293 -90.24 9.35 26.78
C LYS A 293 -89.14 10.00 27.60
N GLU A 294 -89.37 10.29 28.88
CA GLU A 294 -88.35 10.80 29.81
C GLU A 294 -87.23 9.77 30.04
N GLU A 295 -87.57 8.50 30.29
CA GLU A 295 -86.59 7.43 30.44
C GLU A 295 -85.75 7.22 29.15
N ALA A 296 -86.38 7.32 27.97
CA ALA A 296 -85.68 7.24 26.69
C ALA A 296 -84.75 8.45 26.46
N LEU A 297 -85.18 9.64 26.85
CA LEU A 297 -84.40 10.86 26.73
C LEU A 297 -83.16 10.84 27.64
N GLU A 298 -83.27 10.28 28.84
CA GLU A 298 -82.14 10.14 29.75
C GLU A 298 -81.11 9.13 29.22
N ARG A 299 -81.55 7.97 28.69
CA ARG A 299 -80.65 7.01 28.00
C ARG A 299 -79.95 7.63 26.79
N LEU A 300 -80.64 8.48 26.04
CA LEU A 300 -80.04 9.21 24.92
C LEU A 300 -78.98 10.19 25.40
N LYS A 301 -79.22 10.95 26.48
CA LYS A 301 -78.21 11.85 27.07
C LYS A 301 -76.98 11.08 27.55
N GLU A 302 -77.16 9.95 28.22
CA GLU A 302 -76.04 9.09 28.64
C GLU A 302 -75.19 8.64 27.45
N THR A 303 -75.85 8.11 26.41
CA THR A 303 -75.18 7.66 25.17
C THR A 303 -74.44 8.82 24.49
N LEU A 304 -75.01 10.02 24.49
CA LEU A 304 -74.42 11.21 23.89
C LEU A 304 -73.22 11.70 24.72
N GLY A 305 -73.31 11.61 26.05
CA GLY A 305 -72.20 11.89 26.96
C GLY A 305 -71.03 10.92 26.77
N GLU A 306 -71.29 9.62 26.63
CA GLU A 306 -70.27 8.61 26.33
C GLU A 306 -69.62 8.83 24.96
N LYS A 307 -70.41 9.11 23.93
CA LYS A 307 -69.90 9.43 22.60
C LYS A 307 -69.03 10.68 22.60
N ASN A 308 -69.41 11.71 23.36
CA ASN A 308 -68.64 12.94 23.47
C ASN A 308 -67.31 12.71 24.21
N LYS A 309 -67.29 11.90 25.27
CA LYS A 309 -66.05 11.50 25.95
C LYS A 309 -65.11 10.74 25.02
N ARG A 310 -65.62 9.74 24.29
CA ARG A 310 -64.83 8.99 23.30
C ARG A 310 -64.30 9.89 22.19
N ALA A 311 -65.11 10.84 21.71
CA ALA A 311 -64.68 11.82 20.71
C ALA A 311 -63.52 12.68 21.24
N GLN A 312 -63.60 13.16 22.49
CA GLN A 312 -62.53 13.92 23.14
C GLN A 312 -61.24 13.09 23.31
N GLU A 313 -61.35 11.83 23.72
CA GLU A 313 -60.22 10.91 23.83
C GLU A 313 -59.54 10.67 22.47
N ILE A 314 -60.33 10.47 21.41
CA ILE A 314 -59.81 10.33 20.05
C ILE A 314 -59.09 11.60 19.59
N THR A 315 -59.65 12.79 19.86
CA THR A 315 -58.98 14.05 19.51
C THR A 315 -57.66 14.23 20.25
N TRP A 316 -57.60 13.93 21.55
CA TRP A 316 -56.36 14.01 22.32
C TRP A 316 -55.31 12.98 21.87
N ALA A 317 -55.74 11.74 21.55
CA ALA A 317 -54.86 10.72 21.01
C ALA A 317 -54.27 11.16 19.66
N SER A 318 -55.11 11.69 18.77
CA SER A 318 -54.69 12.21 17.46
C SER A 318 -53.70 13.37 17.59
N GLU A 319 -53.96 14.34 18.48
CA GLU A 319 -53.04 15.47 18.71
C GLU A 319 -51.69 15.01 19.30
N ALA A 320 -51.70 13.98 20.15
CA ALA A 320 -50.49 13.40 20.71
C ALA A 320 -49.67 12.66 19.65
N GLU A 321 -50.33 11.90 18.77
CA GLU A 321 -49.68 11.24 17.62
C GLU A 321 -49.13 12.25 16.62
N GLU A 322 -49.87 13.32 16.32
CA GLU A 322 -49.42 14.39 15.43
C GLU A 322 -48.15 15.07 15.97
N LYS A 323 -48.09 15.37 17.28
CA LYS A 323 -46.88 15.91 17.91
C LYS A 323 -45.68 14.96 17.83
N LYS A 324 -45.91 13.65 18.02
CA LYS A 324 -44.86 12.63 17.86
C LYS A 324 -44.38 12.51 16.41
N ALA A 325 -45.29 12.56 15.45
CA ALA A 325 -44.96 12.54 14.03
C ALA A 325 -44.16 13.79 13.63
N ARG A 326 -44.56 14.97 14.12
CA ARG A 326 -43.89 16.25 13.84
C ARG A 326 -42.47 16.31 14.39
N THR A 327 -42.27 15.87 15.64
CA THR A 327 -40.91 15.79 16.24
C THR A 327 -40.03 14.77 15.52
N SER A 328 -40.60 13.64 15.07
CA SER A 328 -39.88 12.65 14.27
C SER A 328 -39.47 13.19 12.89
N LEU A 329 -40.35 13.97 12.25
CA LEU A 329 -40.05 14.65 10.99
C LEU A 329 -38.94 15.69 11.14
N GLU A 330 -39.00 16.54 12.17
CA GLU A 330 -37.94 17.52 12.46
C GLU A 330 -36.58 16.84 12.69
N LEU A 331 -36.55 15.70 13.37
CA LEU A 331 -35.34 14.91 13.56
C LEU A 331 -34.83 14.30 12.23
N LEU A 332 -35.72 13.84 11.36
CA LEU A 332 -35.32 13.31 10.05
C LEU A 332 -34.78 14.41 9.13
N GLU A 333 -35.39 15.59 9.13
CA GLU A 333 -34.91 16.73 8.34
C GLU A 333 -33.52 17.20 8.79
N THR A 334 -33.27 17.24 10.10
CA THR A 334 -31.94 17.59 10.62
C THR A 334 -30.89 16.57 10.21
N ARG A 335 -31.18 15.27 10.34
CA ARG A 335 -30.28 14.18 9.87
C ARG A 335 -30.03 14.23 8.36
N MET A 336 -31.05 14.58 7.56
CA MET A 336 -30.88 14.76 6.12
C MET A 336 -29.95 15.92 5.78
N ARG A 337 -30.12 17.08 6.42
CA ARG A 337 -29.23 18.23 6.21
C ARG A 337 -27.79 17.92 6.61
N GLU A 338 -27.59 17.21 7.71
CA GLU A 338 -26.25 16.75 8.13
C GLU A 338 -25.62 15.79 7.11
N ALA A 339 -26.40 14.85 6.56
CA ALA A 339 -25.92 13.92 5.54
C ALA A 339 -25.56 14.63 4.22
N GLU A 340 -26.37 15.60 3.80
CA GLU A 340 -26.09 16.44 2.63
C GLU A 340 -24.82 17.28 2.83
N ALA A 341 -24.64 17.88 4.01
CA ALA A 341 -23.43 18.63 4.35
C ALA A 341 -22.18 17.74 4.28
N ARG A 342 -22.21 16.53 4.87
CA ARG A 342 -21.10 15.56 4.79
C ARG A 342 -20.81 15.13 3.36
N LYS A 343 -21.84 14.94 2.53
CA LYS A 343 -21.67 14.60 1.12
C LYS A 343 -20.95 15.72 0.36
N GLN A 344 -21.34 16.98 0.59
CA GLN A 344 -20.68 18.13 -0.03
C GLN A 344 -19.23 18.28 0.44
N GLU A 345 -18.96 18.05 1.72
CA GLU A 345 -17.60 18.05 2.27
C GLU A 345 -16.72 16.98 1.60
N LEU A 346 -17.19 15.74 1.52
CA LEU A 346 -16.47 14.65 0.84
C LEU A 346 -16.21 14.97 -0.64
N LEU A 347 -17.20 15.49 -1.37
CA LEU A 347 -17.03 15.87 -2.78
C LEU A 347 -15.94 16.94 -2.94
N SER A 348 -15.92 17.95 -2.07
CA SER A 348 -14.89 18.98 -2.12
C SER A 348 -13.48 18.44 -1.81
N GLN A 349 -13.37 17.46 -0.90
CA GLN A 349 -12.11 16.77 -0.61
C GLN A 349 -11.65 15.94 -1.81
N THR A 350 -12.55 15.20 -2.46
CA THR A 350 -12.21 14.39 -3.64
C THR A 350 -11.71 15.27 -4.79
N VAL A 351 -12.39 16.39 -5.07
CA VAL A 351 -11.95 17.34 -6.10
C VAL A 351 -10.58 17.94 -5.77
N LEU A 352 -10.28 18.19 -4.49
CA LEU A 352 -8.97 18.66 -4.07
C LEU A 352 -7.89 17.60 -4.32
N GLN A 353 -8.17 16.34 -3.95
CA GLN A 353 -7.26 15.21 -4.15
C GLN A 353 -7.02 14.93 -5.64
N GLU A 354 -8.04 15.04 -6.49
CA GLU A 354 -7.88 14.92 -7.95
C GLU A 354 -6.95 16.01 -8.49
N LYS A 355 -7.13 17.26 -8.05
CA LYS A 355 -6.21 18.35 -8.44
C LYS A 355 -4.78 18.14 -7.96
N GLU A 356 -4.61 17.63 -6.74
CA GLU A 356 -3.28 17.30 -6.21
C GLU A 356 -2.64 16.15 -7.00
N ALA A 357 -3.42 15.14 -7.37
CA ALA A 357 -2.97 14.04 -8.22
C ALA A 357 -2.57 14.54 -9.62
N GLU A 358 -3.39 15.37 -10.26
CA GLU A 358 -3.08 15.99 -11.56
C GLU A 358 -1.78 16.80 -11.50
N GLN A 359 -1.57 17.59 -10.43
CA GLN A 359 -0.34 18.36 -10.24
C GLN A 359 0.89 17.47 -10.05
N LEU A 360 0.76 16.37 -9.29
CA LEU A 360 1.83 15.40 -9.12
C LEU A 360 2.14 14.70 -10.45
N GLU A 361 1.13 14.33 -11.22
CA GLU A 361 1.31 13.74 -12.56
C GLU A 361 1.97 14.72 -13.54
N GLU A 362 1.62 16.00 -13.53
CA GLU A 362 2.31 17.03 -14.32
C GLU A 362 3.76 17.24 -13.86
N TRP A 363 4.02 17.21 -12.56
CA TRP A 363 5.37 17.32 -12.02
C TRP A 363 6.23 16.11 -12.41
N PHE A 364 5.70 14.88 -12.27
CA PHE A 364 6.36 13.66 -12.73
C PHE A 364 6.61 13.70 -14.24
N ARG A 365 5.65 14.16 -15.04
CA ARG A 365 5.81 14.38 -16.49
C ARG A 365 7.02 15.28 -16.79
N GLY A 366 7.12 16.42 -16.09
CA GLY A 366 8.25 17.34 -16.25
C GLY A 366 9.59 16.68 -15.90
N LEU A 367 9.64 15.96 -14.78
CA LEU A 367 10.89 15.42 -14.24
C LEU A 367 11.41 14.21 -15.04
N GLU A 368 10.53 13.33 -15.51
CA GLU A 368 10.91 12.22 -16.38
C GLU A 368 11.28 12.70 -17.79
N ALA A 369 10.50 13.60 -18.39
CA ALA A 369 10.79 14.13 -19.72
C ALA A 369 12.12 14.90 -19.76
N GLU A 370 12.43 15.71 -18.74
CA GLU A 370 13.72 16.43 -18.66
C GLU A 370 14.89 15.44 -18.49
N ASN A 371 14.75 14.42 -17.63
CA ASN A 371 15.78 13.39 -17.44
C ASN A 371 16.09 12.60 -18.72
N TYR A 372 15.06 12.21 -19.48
CA TYR A 372 15.26 11.50 -20.75
C TYR A 372 15.91 12.39 -21.81
N LYS A 373 15.53 13.67 -21.87
CA LYS A 373 16.11 14.67 -22.77
C LYS A 373 17.59 14.92 -22.47
N ASP A 374 17.98 15.03 -21.21
CA ASP A 374 19.37 15.21 -20.79
C ASP A 374 20.22 13.97 -21.10
N ARG A 375 19.69 12.76 -20.87
CA ARG A 375 20.35 11.50 -21.21
C ARG A 375 20.52 11.33 -22.73
N LEU A 376 19.51 11.72 -23.51
CA LEU A 376 19.57 11.71 -24.97
C LEU A 376 20.67 12.64 -25.48
N LYS A 377 20.72 13.87 -24.98
CA LYS A 377 21.72 14.87 -25.36
C LYS A 377 23.15 14.40 -25.03
N ASN A 378 23.36 13.89 -23.81
CA ASN A 378 24.66 13.35 -23.40
C ASN A 378 25.09 12.15 -24.27
N SER A 379 24.17 11.27 -24.63
CA SER A 379 24.46 10.11 -25.49
C SER A 379 24.78 10.52 -26.93
N GLN A 380 24.10 11.54 -27.46
CA GLN A 380 24.39 12.13 -28.77
C GLN A 380 25.76 12.81 -28.82
N GLU A 381 26.13 13.56 -27.77
CA GLU A 381 27.45 14.17 -27.65
C GLU A 381 28.56 13.12 -27.59
N ARG A 382 28.37 12.05 -26.80
CA ARG A 382 29.31 10.91 -26.73
C ARG A 382 29.47 10.21 -28.08
N LEU A 383 28.36 9.95 -28.78
CA LEU A 383 28.39 9.35 -30.12
C LEU A 383 29.17 10.22 -31.11
N LYS A 384 28.98 11.54 -31.06
CA LYS A 384 29.69 12.49 -31.92
C LYS A 384 31.20 12.47 -31.66
N ILE A 385 31.61 12.49 -30.39
CA ILE A 385 33.02 12.42 -29.98
C ILE A 385 33.66 11.12 -30.47
N LEU A 386 32.97 9.99 -30.31
CA LEU A 386 33.50 8.68 -30.72
C LEU A 386 33.59 8.54 -32.24
N LYS A 387 32.63 9.07 -33.01
CA LYS A 387 32.71 9.10 -34.47
C LYS A 387 33.89 9.93 -34.96
N THR A 388 34.09 11.12 -34.39
CA THR A 388 35.26 11.95 -34.73
C THR A 388 36.57 11.26 -34.35
N ALA A 389 36.62 10.57 -33.20
CA ALA A 389 37.79 9.78 -32.81
C ALA A 389 38.03 8.59 -33.75
N GLN A 390 36.97 7.92 -34.22
CA GLN A 390 37.05 6.84 -35.20
C GLN A 390 37.55 7.35 -36.56
N GLU A 391 37.02 8.46 -37.06
CA GLU A 391 37.44 9.09 -38.32
C GLU A 391 38.93 9.46 -38.26
N ASN A 392 39.37 10.10 -37.18
CA ASN A 392 40.80 10.42 -36.97
C ASN A 392 41.67 9.15 -36.90
N LEU A 393 41.20 8.09 -36.25
CA LEU A 393 41.91 6.81 -36.19
C LEU A 393 41.99 6.12 -37.56
N GLU A 394 40.93 6.25 -38.38
CA GLU A 394 40.91 5.72 -39.75
C GLU A 394 41.84 6.49 -40.68
N ASP A 395 41.90 7.82 -40.55
CA ASP A 395 42.87 8.67 -41.24
C ASP A 395 44.30 8.28 -40.85
N ASP A 396 44.59 8.16 -39.53
CA ASP A 396 45.91 7.74 -39.03
C ASP A 396 46.29 6.33 -39.51
N LEU A 397 45.33 5.40 -39.53
CA LEU A 397 45.51 4.04 -40.06
C LEU A 397 45.85 4.04 -41.55
N GLN A 398 45.23 4.93 -42.32
CA GLN A 398 45.46 5.06 -43.76
C GLN A 398 46.84 5.65 -44.06
N TYR A 399 47.35 6.54 -43.20
CA TYR A 399 48.71 7.08 -43.27
C TYR A 399 49.78 6.08 -42.83
N LEU A 400 49.48 5.21 -41.85
CA LEU A 400 50.43 4.23 -41.29
C LEU A 400 50.47 2.91 -42.06
N GLN A 401 49.55 2.69 -43.00
CA GLN A 401 49.42 1.46 -43.78
C GLN A 401 50.69 1.21 -44.61
N GLY A 402 51.45 0.17 -44.24
CA GLY A 402 52.72 -0.21 -44.88
C GLY A 402 53.99 0.45 -44.32
N LEU A 403 53.88 1.34 -43.32
CA LEU A 403 55.00 1.98 -42.61
C LEU A 403 55.19 1.46 -41.18
N ALA A 404 54.13 0.90 -40.57
CA ALA A 404 54.12 0.42 -39.20
C ALA A 404 54.55 -1.06 -39.08
N GLY A 405 55.18 -1.44 -37.97
CA GLY A 405 55.48 -2.84 -37.64
C GLY A 405 54.22 -3.63 -37.27
N LYS A 406 54.22 -4.95 -37.48
CA LYS A 406 53.07 -5.86 -37.25
C LYS A 406 52.34 -5.65 -35.91
N ASP A 407 53.09 -5.46 -34.81
CA ASP A 407 52.53 -5.22 -33.48
C ASP A 407 51.73 -3.90 -33.36
N ALA A 408 52.08 -2.88 -34.13
CA ALA A 408 51.37 -1.60 -34.14
C ALA A 408 50.09 -1.68 -34.99
N GLU A 409 50.11 -2.45 -36.08
CA GLU A 409 48.93 -2.73 -36.90
C GLU A 409 47.88 -3.54 -36.14
N ASP A 410 48.30 -4.53 -35.34
CA ASP A 410 47.39 -5.33 -34.51
C ASP A 410 46.73 -4.51 -33.39
N LYS A 411 47.49 -3.65 -32.70
CA LYS A 411 46.93 -2.71 -31.70
C LYS A 411 45.95 -1.70 -32.30
N LEU A 412 46.25 -1.16 -33.47
CA LEU A 412 45.34 -0.23 -34.15
C LEU A 412 44.06 -0.94 -34.62
N ARG A 413 44.14 -2.24 -34.97
CA ARG A 413 42.97 -3.06 -35.28
C ARG A 413 42.09 -3.30 -34.05
N GLU A 414 42.70 -3.60 -32.89
CA GLU A 414 41.97 -3.68 -31.61
C GLU A 414 41.26 -2.36 -31.25
N TYR A 415 41.93 -1.21 -31.42
CA TYR A 415 41.29 0.09 -31.19
C TYR A 415 40.12 0.34 -32.15
N ARG A 416 40.23 -0.08 -33.41
CA ARG A 416 39.15 0.03 -34.40
C ARG A 416 37.93 -0.83 -34.04
N GLU A 417 38.16 -2.04 -33.54
CA GLU A 417 37.09 -2.90 -33.01
C GLU A 417 36.46 -2.29 -31.75
N TYR A 418 37.26 -1.79 -30.82
CA TYR A 418 36.77 -1.09 -29.62
C TYR A 418 35.88 0.12 -29.96
N PHE A 419 36.28 0.97 -30.90
CA PHE A 419 35.46 2.12 -31.31
C PHE A 419 34.18 1.69 -32.02
N ARG A 420 34.25 0.66 -32.88
CA ARG A 420 33.06 0.11 -33.55
C ARG A 420 32.05 -0.42 -32.54
N ASP A 421 32.49 -1.26 -31.61
CA ASP A 421 31.63 -1.88 -30.61
C ASP A 421 31.07 -0.84 -29.63
N SER A 422 31.88 0.17 -29.27
CA SER A 422 31.44 1.28 -28.41
C SER A 422 30.42 2.19 -29.09
N ILE A 423 30.59 2.47 -30.39
CA ILE A 423 29.63 3.26 -31.18
C ILE A 423 28.33 2.49 -31.38
N GLU A 424 28.40 1.19 -31.67
CA GLU A 424 27.23 0.33 -31.83
C GLU A 424 26.45 0.22 -30.51
N LYS A 425 27.15 0.04 -29.38
CA LYS A 425 26.53 0.04 -28.05
C LYS A 425 25.84 1.36 -27.73
N ILE A 426 26.50 2.49 -27.94
CA ILE A 426 25.92 3.82 -27.67
C ILE A 426 24.77 4.13 -28.64
N ALA A 427 24.84 3.69 -29.89
CA ALA A 427 23.74 3.84 -30.85
C ALA A 427 22.50 3.03 -30.43
N ASN A 428 22.68 1.81 -29.92
CA ASN A 428 21.59 0.99 -29.37
C ASN A 428 20.97 1.61 -28.10
N GLU A 429 21.80 2.15 -27.21
CA GLU A 429 21.32 2.90 -26.04
C GLU A 429 20.52 4.14 -26.48
N LEU A 430 20.96 4.85 -27.52
CA LEU A 430 20.28 6.02 -28.07
C LEU A 430 18.90 5.69 -28.64
N ASP A 431 18.78 4.59 -29.39
CA ASP A 431 17.51 4.09 -29.94
C ASP A 431 16.55 3.68 -28.82
N GLN A 432 17.04 3.02 -27.77
CA GLN A 432 16.23 2.69 -26.59
C GLN A 432 15.75 3.93 -25.83
N TYR A 433 16.60 4.95 -25.67
CA TYR A 433 16.21 6.20 -25.03
C TYR A 433 15.22 7.00 -25.88
N GLN A 434 15.37 7.01 -27.22
CA GLN A 434 14.41 7.63 -28.12
C GLN A 434 13.03 6.95 -28.05
N LYS A 435 13.01 5.62 -28.04
CA LYS A 435 11.77 4.84 -27.86
C LYS A 435 11.13 5.09 -26.50
N SER A 436 11.92 5.09 -25.43
CA SER A 436 11.43 5.33 -24.07
C SER A 436 10.88 6.76 -23.92
N TYR A 437 11.57 7.75 -24.49
CA TYR A 437 11.09 9.13 -24.53
C TYR A 437 9.77 9.27 -25.30
N LEU A 438 9.65 8.66 -26.48
CA LEU A 438 8.42 8.65 -27.27
C LEU A 438 7.25 7.93 -26.57
N ILE A 439 7.54 6.86 -25.84
CA ILE A 439 6.54 6.13 -25.06
C ILE A 439 6.06 6.99 -23.89
N VAL A 440 6.97 7.62 -23.15
CA VAL A 440 6.63 8.53 -22.05
C VAL A 440 5.84 9.73 -22.59
N THR A 441 6.20 10.32 -23.73
CA THR A 441 5.39 11.41 -24.31
C THR A 441 4.03 10.93 -24.83
N ASN A 442 3.93 9.75 -25.46
CA ASN A 442 2.68 9.26 -26.08
C ASN A 442 1.69 8.60 -25.13
N ILE A 443 2.14 7.91 -24.07
CA ILE A 443 1.26 7.32 -23.04
C ILE A 443 0.47 8.42 -22.34
N PHE A 444 1.06 9.60 -22.18
CA PHE A 444 0.48 10.69 -21.41
C PHE A 444 -0.18 11.79 -22.26
N GLU A 445 0.11 11.91 -23.57
CA GLU A 445 -0.67 12.76 -24.50
C GLU A 445 -2.08 12.22 -24.80
N ASN A 446 -2.30 10.91 -24.63
CA ASN A 446 -3.61 10.27 -24.83
C ASN A 446 -4.45 10.14 -23.53
N GLY A 447 -4.06 10.84 -22.45
CA GLY A 447 -4.85 10.91 -21.21
C GLY A 447 -5.02 9.58 -20.48
N GLY A 448 -4.04 8.67 -20.54
CA GLY A 448 -4.04 7.45 -19.72
C GLY A 448 -5.15 6.43 -20.03
N ASN A 449 -5.91 6.57 -21.12
CA ASN A 449 -6.98 5.63 -21.49
C ASN A 449 -6.48 4.35 -22.22
N GLY A 450 -5.18 4.07 -22.17
CA GLY A 450 -4.52 3.02 -22.97
C GLY A 450 -3.81 1.92 -22.17
N LEU A 451 -3.96 1.90 -20.85
CA LEU A 451 -3.60 0.79 -19.96
C LEU A 451 -4.89 0.27 -19.31
#